data_AF-A0A9X8H9J5-F1
#
_entry.id   AF-A0A9X8H9J5-F1
#
_cell.length_a   1.000
_cell.length_b   1.000
_cell.length_c   1.000
_cell.angle_alpha   90.00
_cell.angle_beta   90.00
_cell.angle_gamma   90.00
#
_symmetry.space_group_name_H-M   'P 1'
#
loop_
_entity.id
_entity.type
_entity.pdbx_description
1 polymer ?
#
loop_
_entity_poly.entity_id
_entity_poly.type
_entity_poly.pdbx_seq_one_letter_code
_entity_poly.pdbx_strand_id
1 'polypeptide(L)'
;FDLKIKDLNGKNYRLVRYNLDKDIVPNKSKFVAKKNRVTITLTKADDKNTWMNLTAKSAAPAAKPNTSDPSAGIMDMMKNMYDEGDDEMKRTIAKAWSESRNKNPGGADVGGLGGL
;
A
#
# COMPACT_ATOMS: atom_id res chain seq x y z
N PHE A 1 -11.04 -4.49 -15.34
CA PHE A 1 -11.54 -5.03 -16.63
C PHE A 1 -10.61 -6.14 -17.12
N ASP A 2 -11.07 -6.99 -18.04
CA ASP A 2 -10.33 -8.13 -18.59
C ASP A 2 -10.46 -8.13 -20.12
N LEU A 3 -9.38 -7.74 -20.82
CA LEU A 3 -9.30 -7.81 -22.28
C LEU A 3 -8.60 -9.09 -22.68
N LYS A 4 -9.23 -9.87 -23.56
CA LYS A 4 -8.67 -11.08 -24.17
C LYS A 4 -8.60 -10.91 -25.67
N ILE A 5 -7.41 -11.03 -26.23
CA ILE A 5 -7.17 -11.11 -27.67
C ILE A 5 -6.77 -12.55 -27.96
N LYS A 6 -7.55 -13.22 -28.79
CA LYS A 6 -7.29 -14.60 -29.17
C LYS A 6 -6.73 -14.65 -30.58
N ASP A 7 -5.78 -15.55 -30.80
CA ASP A 7 -5.26 -15.92 -32.11
C ASP A 7 -4.73 -14.75 -32.97
N LEU A 8 -4.09 -13.76 -32.33
CA LEU A 8 -3.41 -12.70 -33.06
C LEU A 8 -2.03 -13.20 -33.48
N ASN A 9 -1.87 -13.51 -34.77
CA ASN A 9 -0.65 -14.11 -35.34
C ASN A 9 -0.27 -15.43 -34.63
N GLY A 10 -1.25 -16.29 -34.34
CA GLY A 10 -1.03 -17.57 -33.65
C GLY A 10 -0.74 -17.43 -32.16
N LYS A 11 -0.93 -16.24 -31.57
CA LYS A 11 -0.69 -15.99 -30.14
C LYS A 11 -1.91 -15.41 -29.44
N ASN A 12 -2.09 -15.79 -28.18
CA ASN A 12 -3.12 -15.26 -27.30
C ASN A 12 -2.52 -14.22 -26.36
N TYR A 13 -3.23 -13.11 -26.18
CA TYR A 13 -2.85 -12.02 -25.29
C TYR A 13 -3.99 -11.74 -24.31
N ARG A 14 -3.64 -11.43 -23.06
CA ARG A 14 -4.62 -11.03 -22.04
C ARG A 14 -4.08 -9.85 -21.25
N LEU A 15 -4.91 -8.82 -21.12
CA LEU A 15 -4.66 -7.67 -20.26
C LEU A 15 -5.73 -7.65 -19.17
N VAL A 16 -5.30 -7.91 -17.94
CA VAL A 16 -6.17 -7.82 -16.76
C VAL A 16 -5.73 -6.65 -15.90
N ARG A 17 -6.71 -5.85 -15.48
CA ARG A 17 -6.54 -4.80 -14.47
C ARG A 17 -7.61 -4.95 -13.42
N TYR A 18 -7.17 -5.25 -12.21
CA TYR A 18 -7.97 -5.26 -10.99
C TYR A 18 -7.86 -3.91 -10.28
N ASN A 19 -8.79 -3.66 -9.35
CA ASN A 19 -8.74 -2.52 -8.42
C ASN A 19 -8.49 -1.18 -9.13
N LEU A 20 -9.41 -0.77 -9.99
CA LEU A 20 -9.37 0.58 -10.55
C LEU A 20 -9.39 1.61 -9.41
N ASP A 21 -8.80 2.79 -9.64
CA ASP A 21 -8.70 3.84 -8.59
C ASP A 21 -10.07 4.23 -8.03
N LYS A 22 -11.08 4.29 -8.90
CA LYS A 22 -12.48 4.52 -8.54
C LYS A 22 -13.40 3.68 -9.41
N ASP A 23 -14.70 3.78 -9.14
CA ASP A 23 -15.73 3.07 -9.87
C ASP A 23 -15.93 3.59 -11.30
N ILE A 24 -16.35 2.68 -12.17
CA ILE A 24 -16.71 2.94 -13.57
C ILE A 24 -18.18 2.58 -13.78
N VAL A 25 -18.77 3.05 -14.89
CA VAL A 25 -20.07 2.60 -15.39
C VAL A 25 -19.83 1.58 -16.50
N PRO A 26 -19.93 0.27 -16.25
CA PRO A 26 -19.61 -0.75 -17.26
C PRO A 26 -20.48 -0.61 -18.50
N ASN A 27 -21.77 -0.32 -18.33
CA ASN A 27 -22.75 -0.21 -19.43
C ASN A 27 -22.49 0.97 -20.38
N LYS A 28 -21.79 2.02 -19.92
CA LYS A 28 -21.40 3.17 -20.74
C LYS A 28 -19.98 3.06 -21.29
N SER A 29 -19.21 2.11 -20.76
CA SER A 29 -17.85 1.81 -21.20
C SER A 29 -17.89 1.01 -22.50
N LYS A 30 -16.86 1.15 -23.34
CA LYS A 30 -16.81 0.51 -24.66
C LYS A 30 -15.40 0.13 -25.06
N PHE A 31 -15.28 -0.74 -26.04
CA PHE A 31 -14.00 -1.03 -26.70
C PHE A 31 -14.15 -0.90 -28.21
N VAL A 32 -13.07 -0.53 -28.88
CA VAL A 32 -12.99 -0.43 -30.34
C VAL A 32 -11.72 -1.13 -30.79
N ALA A 33 -11.86 -2.13 -31.64
CA ALA A 33 -10.74 -2.80 -32.29
C ALA A 33 -10.51 -2.18 -33.67
N LYS A 34 -9.25 -1.86 -33.98
CA LYS A 34 -8.77 -1.38 -35.29
C LYS A 34 -7.51 -2.17 -35.67
N LYS A 35 -7.05 -2.01 -36.90
CA LYS A 35 -5.77 -2.58 -37.34
C LYS A 35 -4.66 -2.19 -36.35
N ASN A 36 -4.00 -3.20 -35.79
CA ASN A 36 -2.90 -3.08 -34.83
C ASN A 36 -3.21 -2.30 -33.53
N ARG A 37 -4.48 -2.08 -33.17
CA ARG A 37 -4.84 -1.32 -31.96
C ARG A 37 -6.19 -1.71 -31.40
N VAL A 38 -6.25 -1.91 -30.08
CA VAL A 38 -7.50 -1.97 -29.31
C VAL A 38 -7.55 -0.78 -28.37
N THR A 39 -8.63 -0.01 -28.44
CA THR A 39 -8.89 1.11 -27.52
C THR A 39 -10.02 0.70 -26.59
N ILE A 40 -9.79 0.78 -25.28
CA ILE A 40 -10.81 0.58 -24.25
C ILE A 40 -11.10 1.94 -23.63
N THR A 41 -12.37 2.34 -23.65
CA THR A 41 -12.87 3.55 -22.99
C THR A 41 -13.69 3.14 -21.78
N LEU A 42 -13.21 3.49 -20.60
CA LEU A 42 -13.93 3.27 -19.34
C LEU A 42 -14.59 4.59 -18.91
N THR A 43 -15.91 4.59 -18.79
CA THR A 43 -16.65 5.76 -18.29
C THR A 43 -16.56 5.78 -16.78
N LYS A 44 -16.02 6.85 -16.21
CA LYS A 44 -16.00 7.06 -14.75
C LYS A 44 -17.43 7.10 -14.20
N ALA A 45 -17.65 6.55 -13.01
CA ALA A 45 -18.94 6.66 -12.31
C ALA A 45 -19.20 8.10 -11.83
N ASP A 46 -18.13 8.82 -11.47
CA ASP A 46 -18.15 10.22 -11.09
C ASP A 46 -17.30 11.04 -12.08
N ASP A 47 -17.95 11.96 -12.78
CA ASP A 47 -17.37 12.81 -13.81
C ASP A 47 -16.64 14.04 -13.26
N LYS A 48 -16.92 14.42 -12.00
CA LYS A 48 -16.24 15.52 -11.30
C LYS A 48 -14.91 15.10 -10.72
N ASN A 49 -14.72 13.78 -10.54
CA ASN A 49 -13.53 13.23 -9.91
C ASN A 49 -12.37 12.98 -10.89
N THR A 50 -11.21 13.55 -10.56
CA THR A 50 -9.96 13.27 -11.26
C THR A 50 -9.35 11.96 -10.74
N TRP A 51 -8.73 11.21 -11.65
CA TRP A 51 -8.02 9.97 -11.33
C TRP A 51 -6.54 10.26 -11.48
N MET A 52 -5.79 10.21 -10.37
CA MET A 52 -4.34 10.39 -10.41
C MET A 52 -3.62 9.11 -10.83
N ASN A 53 -4.25 7.95 -10.60
CA ASN A 53 -3.77 6.64 -10.97
C ASN A 53 -4.87 5.86 -11.71
N LEU A 54 -4.49 4.87 -12.51
CA LEU A 54 -5.45 3.95 -13.14
C LEU A 54 -6.01 2.95 -12.12
N THR A 55 -5.17 2.49 -11.21
CA THR A 55 -5.50 1.51 -10.17
C THR A 55 -5.32 2.14 -8.80
N ALA A 56 -6.15 1.74 -7.85
CA ALA A 56 -6.00 2.12 -6.45
C ALA A 56 -4.62 1.66 -5.96
N LYS A 57 -3.97 2.47 -5.11
CA LYS A 57 -2.79 2.00 -4.37
C LYS A 57 -3.23 0.77 -3.58
N SER A 58 -2.51 -0.34 -3.73
CA SER A 58 -2.80 -1.54 -2.96
C SER A 58 -2.76 -1.17 -1.48
N ALA A 59 -3.89 -1.23 -0.79
CA ALA A 59 -3.83 -1.45 0.64
C ALA A 59 -3.11 -2.78 0.79
N ALA A 60 -1.85 -2.75 1.23
CA ALA A 60 -1.26 -3.95 1.79
C ALA A 60 -2.31 -4.49 2.79
N PRO A 61 -2.65 -5.79 2.77
CA PRO A 61 -3.56 -6.33 3.76
C PRO A 61 -3.00 -5.90 5.11
N ALA A 62 -3.76 -5.11 5.88
CA ALA A 62 -3.35 -4.69 7.21
C ALA A 62 -2.83 -5.95 7.90
N ALA A 63 -1.52 -5.99 8.16
CA ALA A 63 -0.89 -7.16 8.75
C ALA A 63 -1.70 -7.45 10.01
N LYS A 64 -2.41 -8.58 10.02
CA LYS A 64 -3.22 -8.96 11.18
C LYS A 64 -2.23 -8.97 12.35
N PRO A 65 -2.48 -8.21 13.43
CA PRO A 65 -1.56 -8.18 14.55
C PRO A 65 -1.39 -9.62 15.03
N ASN A 66 -0.18 -10.16 14.89
CA ASN A 66 0.15 -11.46 15.45
C ASN A 66 0.04 -11.30 16.97
N THR A 67 -1.03 -11.85 17.54
CA THR A 67 -1.38 -11.74 18.96
C THR A 67 -0.37 -12.43 19.89
N SER A 68 0.61 -13.14 19.32
CA SER A 68 1.68 -13.83 20.04
C SER A 68 2.76 -12.90 20.58
N ASP A 69 2.98 -11.74 19.96
CA ASP A 69 3.91 -10.72 20.46
C ASP A 69 3.45 -9.32 20.03
N PRO A 70 2.80 -8.57 20.94
CA PRO A 70 2.34 -7.21 20.66
C PRO A 70 3.46 -6.26 20.20
N SER A 71 4.71 -6.49 20.63
CA SER A 71 5.85 -5.65 20.26
C SER A 71 6.32 -5.90 18.83
N ALA A 72 6.25 -7.15 18.36
CA ALA A 72 6.57 -7.50 16.97
C ALA A 72 5.53 -6.95 15.98
N GLY A 73 4.24 -6.99 16.36
CA GLY A 73 3.16 -6.44 15.53
C GLY A 73 3.25 -4.93 15.34
N ILE A 74 3.68 -4.21 16.39
CA ILE A 74 3.89 -2.75 16.32
C ILE A 74 5.11 -2.41 15.46
N MET A 75 6.19 -3.18 15.54
CA MET A 75 7.42 -2.92 14.76
C MET A 75 7.19 -3.10 13.25
N ASP A 76 6.44 -4.13 12.87
CA ASP A 76 6.10 -4.38 11.47
C ASP A 76 5.13 -3.32 10.93
N MET A 77 4.15 -2.89 11.75
CA MET A 77 3.25 -1.79 11.42
C MET A 77 4.01 -0.46 11.24
N MET A 78 4.97 -0.15 12.12
CA MET A 78 5.79 1.06 12.04
C MET A 78 6.74 1.05 10.85
N LYS A 79 7.30 -0.12 10.49
CA LYS A 79 8.15 -0.26 9.31
C LYS A 79 7.37 0.00 8.03
N ASN A 80 6.17 -0.55 7.92
CA ASN A 80 5.28 -0.30 6.79
C ASN A 80 4.92 1.20 6.70
N MET A 81 4.69 1.90 7.82
CA MET A 81 4.47 3.35 7.81
C MET A 81 5.73 4.18 7.43
N TYR A 82 6.93 3.71 7.77
CA TYR A 82 8.18 4.38 7.37
C TYR A 82 8.49 4.21 5.88
N ASP A 83 8.22 3.04 5.32
CA ASP A 83 8.45 2.76 3.91
C ASP A 83 7.41 3.49 3.02
N GLU A 84 6.20 3.73 3.53
CA GLU A 84 5.09 4.37 2.82
C GLU A 84 4.92 5.89 3.07
N GLY A 85 5.55 6.45 4.11
CA GLY A 85 5.39 7.86 4.51
C GLY A 85 6.13 8.88 3.63
N ASP A 86 5.67 10.14 3.64
CA ASP A 86 6.44 11.28 3.14
C ASP A 86 7.65 11.59 4.05
N ASP A 87 8.59 12.42 3.58
CA ASP A 87 9.84 12.70 4.32
C ASP A 87 9.59 13.32 5.71
N GLU A 88 8.44 13.96 5.93
CA GLU A 88 8.06 14.60 7.19
C GLU A 88 7.51 13.59 8.21
N MET A 89 6.68 12.64 7.76
CA MET A 89 6.18 11.55 8.58
C MET A 89 7.30 10.58 8.99
N LYS A 90 8.26 10.31 8.09
CA LYS A 90 9.45 9.50 8.41
C LYS A 90 10.29 10.11 9.52
N ARG A 91 10.51 11.42 9.49
CA ARG A 91 11.22 12.16 10.56
C ARG A 91 10.50 12.07 11.89
N THR A 92 9.17 12.17 11.87
CA THR A 92 8.33 12.13 13.07
C THR A 92 8.33 10.74 13.73
N ILE A 93 8.22 9.67 12.92
CA ILE A 93 8.31 8.28 13.42
C ILE A 93 9.72 8.00 13.95
N ALA A 94 10.77 8.40 13.22
CA ALA A 94 12.16 8.23 13.67
C ALA A 94 12.45 8.95 15.00
N LYS A 95 11.90 10.17 15.17
CA LYS A 95 11.99 10.94 16.40
C LYS A 95 11.25 10.29 17.56
N ALA A 96 10.03 9.79 17.35
CA ALA A 96 9.28 9.06 18.37
C ALA A 96 10.00 7.77 18.79
N TRP A 97 10.65 7.08 17.86
CA TRP A 97 11.42 5.86 18.13
C TRP A 97 12.70 6.14 18.93
N SER A 98 13.42 7.22 18.61
CA SER A 98 14.60 7.63 19.35
C SER A 98 14.25 8.14 20.75
N GLU A 99 13.15 8.90 20.90
CA GLU A 99 12.65 9.37 22.19
C GLU A 99 12.14 8.22 23.06
N SER A 100 11.45 7.23 22.46
CA SER A 100 10.99 6.03 23.17
C SER A 100 12.15 5.16 23.65
N ARG A 101 13.26 5.09 22.90
CA ARG A 101 14.46 4.35 23.29
C ARG A 101 15.33 5.11 24.31
N ASN A 102 15.30 6.44 24.27
CA ASN A 102 16.01 7.30 25.22
C ASN A 102 15.27 7.45 26.56
N LYS A 103 13.97 7.10 26.62
CA LYS A 103 13.19 7.08 27.86
C LYS A 103 13.23 5.75 28.61
N ASN A 104 14.25 4.91 28.36
CA ASN A 104 14.58 3.80 29.23
C ASN A 104 16.10 3.55 29.34
N PRO A 105 16.78 4.22 30.30
CA PRO A 105 17.89 3.64 31.03
C PRO A 105 17.39 3.17 32.40
N GLY A 106 16.49 2.18 32.42
CA GLY A 106 16.25 1.33 33.59
C GLY A 106 17.30 0.22 33.64
N GLY A 107 18.58 0.61 33.63
CA GLY A 107 19.72 -0.29 33.80
C GLY A 107 20.25 -0.15 35.23
N ALA A 108 20.34 -1.29 35.93
CA ALA A 108 21.29 -1.62 36.97
C ALA A 108 21.90 -0.44 37.78
N ASP A 109 21.34 -0.18 38.96
CA ASP A 109 22.12 0.39 40.06
C ASP A 109 22.95 -0.74 40.69
N VAL A 110 24.26 -0.69 40.46
CA VAL A 110 25.27 -1.51 41.12
C VAL A 110 25.87 -0.67 42.25
N GLY A 111 25.52 -1.00 43.49
CA GLY A 111 26.46 -1.05 44.61
C GLY A 111 26.60 0.17 45.51
N GLY A 112 26.22 -0.01 46.79
CA GLY A 112 26.88 0.69 47.89
C GLY A 112 26.13 0.70 49.22
N LEU A 113 26.74 0.06 50.23
CA LEU A 113 26.62 0.31 51.68
C LEU A 113 25.70 -0.59 52.51
N GLY A 114 26.24 -1.77 52.84
CA GLY A 114 26.09 -2.36 54.18
C GLY A 114 27.46 -2.32 54.88
N GLY A 115 27.53 -1.73 56.07
CA GLY A 115 28.74 -1.71 56.90
C GLY A 115 28.64 -0.78 58.12
N LEU A 116 28.38 -1.42 59.27
CA LEU A 116 28.43 -0.95 60.67
C LEU A 116 27.28 -0.06 61.17
#